data_AF-A0A920N2Z0-F1
#
_entry.id   AF-A0A920N2Z0-F1
#
_cell.length_a   1.000
_cell.length_b   1.000
_cell.length_c   1.000
_cell.angle_alpha   90.00
_cell.angle_beta   90.00
_cell.angle_gamma   90.00
#
_symmetry.space_group_name_H-M   'P 1'
#
loop_
_entity.id
_entity.type
_entity.pdbx_description
1 polymer ?
#
loop_
_entity_poly.entity_id
_entity_poly.type
_entity_poly.pdbx_seq_one_letter_code
_entity_poly.pdbx_strand_id
1 'polypeptide(L)'
;MFEIDGNGLISLDRESIPPMTPVSVVSHCVDWKTLSRNFHRFRFCIRFYDVEDPIRPRPSTPACHMARTGNEIRQLAELWTSGLPPGWRQIESITTNLRDNYVVDRSIHASPEKDAPVHEFLFETRHGPEYLFASSAVVMLRSLGYPARVVSGFYARPDKYDARKKHTVVDASDAHFWCEVFVGGGTWLTVEPSPGYEVLGPPSGLLERLAELPRAAWRLMVQYRASLLAVALLATSFFHLAPPATGCSADTPVETHEKKIAATESCFARHSD
;
A
#
# COMPACT_ATOMS: atom_id res chain seq x y z
N MET A 1 7.21 -16.27 26.46
CA MET A 1 7.33 -15.46 25.22
C MET A 1 6.18 -15.71 24.26
N PHE A 2 5.75 -16.96 24.08
CA PHE A 2 4.45 -17.29 23.51
C PHE A 2 3.73 -18.23 24.48
N GLU A 3 2.47 -17.93 24.79
CA GLU A 3 1.58 -18.88 25.44
C GLU A 3 0.65 -19.45 24.38
N ILE A 4 0.51 -20.76 24.36
CA ILE A 4 -0.54 -21.42 23.60
C ILE A 4 -1.66 -21.64 24.61
N ASP A 5 -2.73 -20.85 24.50
CA ASP A 5 -3.88 -21.07 25.36
C ASP A 5 -4.57 -22.40 25.00
N GLY A 6 -5.46 -22.89 25.88
CA GLY A 6 -6.18 -24.15 25.68
C GLY A 6 -7.02 -24.23 24.40
N ASN A 7 -7.15 -23.11 23.67
CA ASN A 7 -7.87 -23.00 22.40
C ASN A 7 -6.91 -22.98 21.19
N GLY A 8 -5.61 -23.15 21.41
CA GLY A 8 -4.58 -23.14 20.37
C GLY A 8 -4.24 -21.75 19.85
N LEU A 9 -4.71 -20.68 20.51
CA LEU A 9 -4.37 -19.31 20.14
C LEU A 9 -3.00 -18.98 20.73
N ILE A 10 -2.07 -18.60 19.84
CA ILE A 10 -0.74 -18.15 20.24
C ILE A 10 -0.87 -16.71 20.73
N SER A 11 -0.83 -16.50 22.04
CA SER A 11 -0.79 -15.18 22.65
C SER A 11 0.66 -14.80 22.95
N LEU A 12 0.99 -13.53 22.71
CA LEU A 12 2.30 -12.97 22.99
C LEU A 12 2.23 -12.33 24.38
N ASP A 13 2.98 -12.87 25.33
CA ASP A 13 3.08 -12.32 26.69
C ASP A 13 3.85 -10.99 26.64
N ARG A 14 3.08 -9.91 26.53
CA ARG A 14 3.56 -8.54 26.34
C ARG A 14 4.43 -8.04 27.50
N GLU A 15 4.23 -8.55 28.71
CA GLU A 15 5.00 -8.14 29.89
C GLU A 15 6.40 -8.78 29.90
N SER A 16 6.55 -9.93 29.23
CA SER A 16 7.85 -10.61 29.08
C SER A 16 8.76 -10.04 27.99
N ILE A 17 8.28 -9.11 27.17
CA ILE A 17 9.05 -8.53 26.06
C ILE A 17 9.80 -7.29 26.56
N PRO A 18 11.14 -7.29 26.53
CA PRO A 18 11.91 -6.08 26.84
C PRO A 18 11.43 -4.91 25.96
N PRO A 19 11.30 -3.70 26.51
CA PRO A 19 11.00 -2.52 25.69
C PRO A 19 12.04 -2.41 24.57
N MET A 20 11.56 -2.05 23.36
CA MET A 20 12.37 -1.96 22.14
C MET A 20 12.86 -3.29 21.53
N THR A 21 12.25 -4.43 21.88
CA THR A 21 12.56 -5.69 21.18
C THR A 21 12.11 -5.61 19.72
N PRO A 22 13.02 -5.67 18.74
CA PRO A 22 12.65 -5.66 17.34
C PRO A 22 11.96 -6.98 16.98
N VAL A 23 10.65 -6.93 16.73
CA VAL A 23 9.91 -8.09 16.22
C VAL A 23 10.03 -8.10 14.70
N SER A 24 10.70 -9.12 14.16
CA SER A 24 10.74 -9.35 12.71
C SER A 24 9.43 -10.03 12.29
N VAL A 25 8.44 -9.22 11.92
CA VAL A 25 7.17 -9.72 11.37
C VAL A 25 7.34 -9.91 9.86
N VAL A 26 7.45 -11.15 9.43
CA VAL A 26 7.42 -11.50 8.00
C VAL A 26 5.97 -11.70 7.59
N SER A 27 5.33 -10.61 7.14
CA SER A 27 4.03 -10.66 6.47
C SER A 27 4.25 -10.85 4.98
N HIS A 28 3.70 -11.92 4.41
CA HIS A 28 3.66 -12.10 2.96
C HIS A 28 2.41 -11.41 2.40
N CYS A 29 2.55 -10.14 2.00
CA CYS A 29 1.50 -9.45 1.26
C CYS A 29 1.41 -10.05 -0.15
N VAL A 30 0.21 -10.48 -0.55
CA VAL A 30 -0.03 -11.00 -1.90
C VAL A 30 -0.35 -9.84 -2.84
N ASP A 31 0.31 -9.76 -4.01
CA ASP A 31 0.03 -8.73 -5.00
C ASP A 31 -1.34 -8.95 -5.66
N TRP A 32 -2.32 -8.16 -5.22
CA TRP A 32 -3.70 -8.25 -5.67
C TRP A 32 -3.88 -7.85 -7.14
N LYS A 33 -3.05 -6.94 -7.69
CA LYS A 33 -3.18 -6.49 -9.09
C LYS A 33 -2.84 -7.63 -10.05
N THR A 34 -1.90 -8.48 -9.65
CA THR A 34 -1.54 -9.69 -10.38
C THR A 34 -2.59 -10.79 -10.23
N LEU A 35 -3.23 -10.93 -9.06
CA LEU A 35 -4.33 -11.88 -8.85
C LEU A 35 -5.62 -11.49 -9.60
N SER A 36 -6.03 -10.23 -9.52
CA SER A 36 -7.27 -9.73 -10.14
C SER A 36 -7.28 -9.83 -11.67
N ARG A 37 -6.11 -9.69 -12.32
CA ARG A 37 -5.94 -9.90 -13.76
C ARG A 37 -6.13 -11.37 -14.19
N ASN A 38 -5.83 -12.32 -13.30
CA ASN A 38 -5.89 -13.76 -13.59
C ASN A 38 -7.09 -14.46 -12.92
N PHE A 39 -8.04 -13.69 -12.38
CA PHE A 39 -9.11 -14.17 -11.51
C PHE A 39 -10.03 -15.21 -12.17
N HIS A 40 -10.07 -15.27 -13.50
CA HIS A 40 -10.91 -16.18 -14.28
C HIS A 40 -10.45 -17.64 -14.13
N ARG A 41 -9.21 -17.83 -13.66
CA ARG A 41 -8.59 -19.13 -13.38
C ARG A 41 -8.89 -19.63 -11.96
N PHE A 42 -9.32 -18.74 -11.07
CA PHE A 42 -9.75 -19.07 -9.71
C PHE A 42 -11.26 -19.23 -9.70
N ARG A 43 -11.71 -20.46 -9.96
CA ARG A 43 -13.10 -20.84 -9.72
C ARG A 43 -13.30 -20.85 -8.21
N PHE A 44 -14.12 -19.94 -7.68
CA PHE A 44 -14.58 -20.03 -6.29
C PHE A 44 -15.27 -21.38 -6.14
N CYS A 45 -14.57 -22.35 -5.57
CA CYS A 45 -15.21 -23.54 -5.06
C CYS A 45 -15.71 -23.13 -3.68
N ILE A 46 -16.94 -22.60 -3.64
CA ILE A 46 -17.68 -22.41 -2.39
C ILE A 46 -17.93 -23.82 -1.86
N ARG A 47 -16.98 -24.35 -1.09
CA ARG A 47 -17.28 -25.43 -0.16
C ARG A 47 -17.76 -24.74 1.10
N PHE A 48 -19.04 -24.92 1.40
CA PHE A 48 -19.60 -24.62 2.71
C PHE A 48 -18.79 -25.44 3.73
N TYR A 49 -17.91 -24.79 4.47
CA TYR A 49 -17.50 -25.30 5.75
C TYR A 49 -18.60 -24.85 6.71
N ASP A 50 -19.37 -25.81 7.21
CA ASP A 50 -20.19 -25.60 8.41
C ASP A 50 -19.22 -25.16 9.51
N VAL A 51 -19.24 -23.86 9.82
CA VAL A 51 -18.61 -23.34 11.03
C VAL A 51 -19.61 -23.62 12.14
N GLU A 52 -19.58 -24.83 12.68
CA GLU A 52 -20.19 -25.15 13.96
C GLU A 52 -19.41 -24.41 15.05
N ASP A 53 -19.78 -23.16 15.32
CA ASP A 53 -19.30 -22.43 16.50
C ASP A 53 -20.49 -21.85 17.26
N PRO A 54 -20.82 -22.36 18.45
CA PRO A 54 -22.01 -21.94 19.19
C PRO A 54 -21.71 -20.65 19.96
N ILE A 55 -21.69 -19.51 19.26
CA ILE A 55 -21.84 -18.22 19.93
C ILE A 55 -23.26 -18.21 20.51
N ARG A 56 -23.39 -18.53 21.81
CA ARG A 56 -24.68 -18.41 22.51
C ARG A 56 -25.11 -16.95 22.46
N PRO A 57 -26.26 -16.61 21.85
CA PRO A 57 -26.77 -15.25 21.91
C PRO A 57 -27.01 -14.88 23.38
N ARG A 58 -26.72 -13.63 23.75
CA ARG A 58 -27.14 -13.10 25.06
C ARG A 58 -28.65 -13.36 25.22
N PRO A 59 -29.12 -13.84 26.37
CA PRO A 59 -30.51 -14.28 26.56
C PRO A 59 -31.56 -13.17 26.47
N SER A 60 -31.18 -11.93 26.18
CA SER A 60 -32.07 -10.78 26.04
C SER A 60 -32.51 -10.48 24.61
N THR A 61 -31.80 -10.95 23.58
CA THR A 61 -32.12 -10.58 22.20
C THR A 61 -33.08 -11.62 21.59
N PRO A 62 -34.32 -11.25 21.21
CA PRO A 62 -35.24 -12.19 20.59
C PRO A 62 -34.68 -12.65 19.23
N ALA A 63 -34.55 -13.96 19.02
CA ALA A 63 -33.96 -14.56 17.81
C ALA A 63 -34.55 -14.04 16.48
N CYS A 64 -35.82 -13.61 16.49
CA CYS A 64 -36.50 -13.00 15.35
C CYS A 64 -35.87 -11.64 14.94
N HIS A 65 -35.37 -10.85 15.90
CA HIS A 65 -34.74 -9.57 15.64
C HIS A 65 -33.40 -9.76 14.89
N MET A 66 -32.54 -10.67 15.35
CA MET A 66 -31.27 -10.95 14.68
C MET A 66 -31.46 -11.46 13.24
N ALA A 67 -32.46 -12.30 13.00
CA ALA A 67 -32.78 -12.80 11.66
C ALA A 67 -33.24 -11.66 10.72
N ARG A 68 -34.04 -10.70 11.23
CA ARG A 68 -34.46 -9.52 10.46
C ARG A 68 -33.28 -8.62 10.13
N THR A 69 -32.44 -8.30 11.11
CA THR A 69 -31.23 -7.49 10.94
C THR A 69 -30.29 -8.09 9.89
N GLY A 70 -30.09 -9.42 9.92
CA GLY A 70 -29.27 -10.11 8.92
C GLY A 70 -29.83 -10.03 7.51
N ASN A 71 -31.16 -10.12 7.35
CA ASN A 71 -31.81 -9.98 6.05
C ASN A 71 -31.68 -8.56 5.47
N GLU A 72 -31.79 -7.52 6.30
CA GLU A 72 -31.63 -6.13 5.86
C GLU A 72 -30.19 -5.84 5.41
N ILE A 73 -29.18 -6.34 6.14
CA ILE A 73 -27.78 -6.23 5.74
C ILE A 73 -27.52 -6.98 4.43
N ARG A 74 -28.11 -8.16 4.25
CA ARG A 74 -28.02 -8.91 3.00
C ARG A 74 -28.61 -8.13 1.83
N GLN A 75 -29.81 -7.55 2.00
CA GLN A 75 -30.46 -6.75 0.96
C GLN A 75 -29.61 -5.53 0.59
N LEU A 76 -28.97 -4.87 1.56
CA LEU A 76 -28.04 -3.78 1.31
C LEU A 76 -26.82 -4.26 0.51
N ALA A 77 -26.26 -5.42 0.85
CA ALA A 77 -25.13 -6.00 0.12
C ALA A 77 -25.51 -6.38 -1.32
N GLU A 78 -26.69 -6.97 -1.54
CA GLU A 78 -27.24 -7.28 -2.86
C GLU A 78 -27.49 -6.00 -3.67
N LEU A 79 -27.97 -4.93 -3.02
CA LEU A 79 -28.17 -3.62 -3.65
C LEU A 79 -26.85 -3.02 -4.14
N TRP A 80 -25.83 -2.97 -3.28
CA TRP A 80 -24.50 -2.43 -3.61
C TRP A 80 -23.74 -3.26 -4.65
N THR A 81 -24.14 -4.51 -4.85
CA THR A 81 -23.52 -5.44 -5.80
C THR A 81 -24.41 -5.72 -7.02
N SER A 82 -25.53 -5.01 -7.14
CA SER A 82 -26.49 -5.18 -8.23
C SER A 82 -25.82 -4.97 -9.59
N GLY A 83 -26.06 -5.90 -10.51
CA GLY A 83 -25.47 -5.89 -11.86
C GLY A 83 -24.00 -6.33 -11.94
N LEU A 84 -23.35 -6.68 -10.81
CA LEU A 84 -21.98 -7.19 -10.79
C LEU A 84 -21.95 -8.73 -10.73
N PRO A 85 -21.10 -9.40 -11.53
CA PRO A 85 -20.93 -10.84 -11.42
C PRO A 85 -20.28 -11.20 -10.07
N PRO A 86 -20.59 -12.38 -9.51
CA PRO A 86 -19.90 -12.88 -8.32
C PRO A 86 -18.38 -12.89 -8.50
N GLY A 87 -17.66 -12.37 -7.51
CA GLY A 87 -16.22 -12.28 -7.46
C GLY A 87 -15.71 -10.94 -6.93
N TRP A 88 -14.46 -10.61 -7.29
CA TRP A 88 -13.74 -9.45 -6.74
C TRP A 88 -14.50 -8.12 -6.89
N ARG A 89 -15.20 -7.90 -8.00
CA ARG A 89 -15.96 -6.67 -8.22
C ARG A 89 -17.03 -6.41 -7.15
N GLN A 90 -17.64 -7.48 -6.61
CA GLN A 90 -18.61 -7.33 -5.53
C GLN A 90 -17.91 -6.94 -4.21
N ILE A 91 -16.76 -7.55 -3.92
CA ILE A 91 -15.93 -7.25 -2.74
C ILE A 91 -15.46 -5.79 -2.78
N GLU A 92 -14.93 -5.37 -3.93
CA GLU A 92 -14.48 -4.00 -4.19
C GLU A 92 -15.64 -3.01 -4.08
N SER A 93 -16.83 -3.34 -4.61
CA SER A 93 -18.01 -2.48 -4.47
C SER A 93 -18.40 -2.25 -3.01
N ILE A 94 -18.46 -3.31 -2.19
CA ILE A 94 -18.78 -3.19 -0.76
C ILE A 94 -17.73 -2.32 -0.06
N THR A 95 -16.45 -2.59 -0.30
CA THR A 95 -15.34 -1.86 0.31
C THR A 95 -15.37 -0.39 -0.07
N THR A 96 -15.59 -0.09 -1.36
CA THR A 96 -15.66 1.29 -1.87
C THR A 96 -16.87 2.03 -1.31
N ASN A 97 -18.04 1.39 -1.23
CA ASN A 97 -19.21 2.03 -0.63
C ASN A 97 -18.99 2.38 0.85
N LEU A 98 -18.32 1.52 1.61
CA LEU A 98 -17.95 1.83 3.00
C LEU A 98 -16.95 2.99 3.06
N ARG A 99 -15.95 3.02 2.18
CA ARG A 99 -14.93 4.09 2.16
C ARG A 99 -15.50 5.44 1.74
N ASP A 100 -16.44 5.45 0.80
CA ASP A 100 -16.93 6.68 0.18
C ASP A 100 -18.10 7.31 0.95
N ASN A 101 -18.94 6.50 1.61
CA ASN A 101 -20.19 6.95 2.22
C ASN A 101 -20.16 7.02 3.76
N TYR A 102 -19.07 6.58 4.39
CA TYR A 102 -18.97 6.48 5.85
C TYR A 102 -17.70 7.18 6.37
N VAL A 103 -17.73 7.58 7.64
CA VAL A 103 -16.65 8.34 8.27
C VAL A 103 -16.00 7.55 9.40
N VAL A 104 -14.67 7.47 9.42
CA VAL A 104 -13.94 6.88 10.54
C VAL A 104 -13.93 7.86 11.71
N ASP A 105 -14.44 7.44 12.86
CA ASP A 105 -14.42 8.18 14.12
C ASP A 105 -14.11 7.25 15.29
N ARG A 106 -12.89 7.38 15.83
CA ARG A 106 -12.37 6.58 16.95
C ARG A 106 -12.91 7.00 18.32
N SER A 107 -13.57 8.16 18.41
CA SER A 107 -14.17 8.63 19.66
C SER A 107 -15.49 7.92 19.99
N ILE A 108 -16.06 7.23 19.01
CA ILE A 108 -17.33 6.53 19.12
C ILE A 108 -17.09 5.12 19.65
N HIS A 109 -17.90 4.75 20.64
CA HIS A 109 -17.94 3.41 21.18
C HIS A 109 -19.34 2.84 20.96
N ALA A 110 -19.42 1.66 20.37
CA ALA A 110 -20.68 0.93 20.28
C ALA A 110 -21.23 0.73 21.71
N SER A 111 -22.47 1.15 21.95
CA SER A 111 -23.08 0.99 23.26
C SER A 111 -23.25 -0.50 23.57
N PRO A 112 -22.80 -1.00 24.72
CA PRO A 112 -22.95 -2.41 25.11
C PRO A 112 -24.41 -2.82 25.33
N GLU A 113 -25.33 -1.86 25.36
CA GLU A 113 -26.78 -2.06 25.49
C GLU A 113 -27.48 -2.27 24.15
N LYS A 114 -26.83 -1.95 23.02
CA LYS A 114 -27.43 -2.12 21.70
C LYS A 114 -27.12 -3.51 21.13
N ASP A 115 -28.18 -4.23 20.76
CA ASP A 115 -28.11 -5.62 20.31
C ASP A 115 -27.53 -5.80 18.89
N ALA A 116 -27.39 -4.73 18.09
CA ALA A 116 -26.98 -4.83 16.68
C ALA A 116 -26.09 -3.65 16.20
N PRO A 117 -24.85 -3.51 16.70
CA PRO A 117 -23.99 -2.36 16.41
C PRO A 117 -23.59 -2.24 14.93
N VAL A 118 -23.46 -3.36 14.20
CA VAL A 118 -23.17 -3.36 12.75
C VAL A 118 -24.33 -2.81 11.94
N HIS A 119 -25.57 -3.13 12.34
CA HIS A 119 -26.75 -2.64 11.65
C HIS A 119 -26.96 -1.15 11.88
N GLU A 120 -26.87 -0.71 13.12
CA GLU A 120 -26.91 0.72 13.45
C GLU A 120 -25.83 1.49 12.67
N PHE A 121 -24.61 0.96 12.61
CA PHE A 121 -23.55 1.59 11.84
C PHE A 121 -23.92 1.76 10.35
N LEU A 122 -24.43 0.70 9.72
CA LEU A 122 -24.79 0.68 8.29
C LEU A 122 -26.00 1.56 7.97
N PHE A 123 -27.01 1.60 8.82
CA PHE A 123 -28.31 2.21 8.49
C PHE A 123 -28.55 3.56 9.19
N GLU A 124 -27.95 3.79 10.35
CA GLU A 124 -28.24 4.96 11.20
C GLU A 124 -27.04 5.91 11.29
N THR A 125 -25.93 5.48 11.91
CA THR A 125 -24.86 6.43 12.29
C THR A 125 -23.97 6.81 11.12
N ARG A 126 -23.63 5.84 10.26
CA ARG A 126 -22.68 5.99 9.13
C ARG A 126 -21.31 6.58 9.51
N HIS A 127 -20.98 6.58 10.78
CA HIS A 127 -19.68 6.95 11.31
C HIS A 127 -19.31 6.01 12.46
N GLY A 128 -18.02 5.77 12.67
CA GLY A 128 -17.57 4.94 13.79
C GLY A 128 -16.13 4.44 13.65
N PRO A 129 -15.67 3.65 14.62
CA PRO A 129 -14.31 3.11 14.63
C PRO A 129 -14.13 1.99 13.61
N GLU A 130 -12.87 1.69 13.28
CA GLU A 130 -12.45 0.77 12.21
C GLU A 130 -12.96 -0.66 12.43
N TYR A 131 -13.17 -1.08 13.68
CA TYR A 131 -13.76 -2.40 13.95
C TYR A 131 -15.19 -2.52 13.43
N LEU A 132 -15.98 -1.43 13.37
CA LEU A 132 -17.32 -1.43 12.79
C LEU A 132 -17.24 -1.55 11.26
N PHE A 133 -16.27 -0.88 10.62
CA PHE A 133 -16.02 -1.01 9.19
C PHE A 133 -15.63 -2.45 8.82
N ALA A 134 -14.65 -3.02 9.53
CA ALA A 134 -14.20 -4.40 9.33
C ALA A 134 -15.33 -5.41 9.57
N SER A 135 -16.08 -5.26 10.66
CA SER A 135 -17.20 -6.16 10.99
C SER A 135 -18.32 -6.07 9.96
N SER A 136 -18.67 -4.85 9.52
CA SER A 136 -19.72 -4.63 8.51
C SER A 136 -19.35 -5.25 7.18
N ALA A 137 -18.11 -5.03 6.72
CA ALA A 137 -17.61 -5.67 5.50
C ALA A 137 -17.72 -7.20 5.58
N VAL A 138 -17.28 -7.81 6.69
CA VAL A 138 -17.34 -9.26 6.89
C VAL A 138 -18.77 -9.78 6.87
N VAL A 139 -19.70 -9.13 7.57
CA VAL A 139 -21.12 -9.56 7.62
C VAL A 139 -21.76 -9.44 6.24
N MET A 140 -21.54 -8.33 5.53
CA MET A 140 -22.05 -8.14 4.17
C MET A 140 -21.48 -9.18 3.20
N LEU A 141 -20.17 -9.44 3.24
CA LEU A 141 -19.52 -10.42 2.40
C LEU A 141 -20.00 -11.85 2.68
N ARG A 142 -20.12 -12.23 3.96
CA ARG A 142 -20.69 -13.52 4.36
C ARG A 142 -22.14 -13.68 3.89
N SER A 143 -22.93 -12.61 3.91
CA SER A 143 -24.32 -12.64 3.45
C SER A 143 -24.45 -12.96 1.95
N LEU A 144 -23.43 -12.63 1.16
CA LEU A 144 -23.30 -12.94 -0.27
C LEU A 144 -22.59 -14.28 -0.53
N GLY A 145 -22.17 -15.01 0.52
CA GLY A 145 -21.53 -16.32 0.41
C GLY A 145 -20.00 -16.30 0.32
N TYR A 146 -19.34 -15.16 0.54
CA TYR A 146 -17.88 -15.09 0.62
C TYR A 146 -17.40 -15.51 2.02
N PRO A 147 -16.46 -16.46 2.14
CA PRO A 147 -15.84 -16.74 3.42
C PRO A 147 -14.95 -15.56 3.80
N ALA A 148 -15.35 -14.81 4.83
CA ALA A 148 -14.64 -13.62 5.30
C ALA A 148 -14.41 -13.68 6.82
N ARG A 149 -13.41 -12.96 7.32
CA ARG A 149 -13.10 -12.85 8.76
C ARG A 149 -12.61 -11.45 9.13
N VAL A 150 -12.89 -11.05 10.37
CA VAL A 150 -12.30 -9.83 10.95
C VAL A 150 -10.91 -10.18 11.45
N VAL A 151 -9.96 -9.28 11.22
CA VAL A 151 -8.61 -9.39 11.74
C VAL A 151 -8.25 -8.12 12.49
N SER A 152 -7.60 -8.29 13.64
CA SER A 152 -7.07 -7.20 14.45
C SER A 152 -5.55 -7.26 14.47
N GLY A 153 -4.90 -6.10 14.45
CA GLY A 153 -3.45 -6.01 14.53
C GLY A 153 -3.00 -4.57 14.62
N PHE A 154 -1.84 -4.26 14.04
CA PHE A 154 -1.29 -2.91 14.00
C PHE A 154 -1.08 -2.46 12.57
N TYR A 155 -1.48 -1.22 12.27
CA TYR A 155 -1.22 -0.59 10.99
C TYR A 155 0.14 0.10 10.99
N ALA A 156 1.09 -0.46 10.24
CA ALA A 156 2.42 0.11 10.07
C ALA A 156 2.35 1.36 9.18
N ARG A 157 2.08 2.50 9.80
CA ARG A 157 1.94 3.81 9.17
C ARG A 157 3.13 4.16 8.27
N PRO A 158 2.93 4.36 6.95
CA PRO A 158 4.02 4.71 6.04
C PRO A 158 4.76 6.00 6.41
N ASP A 159 4.07 6.95 7.03
CA ASP A 159 4.64 8.21 7.52
C ASP A 159 5.59 8.04 8.72
N LYS A 160 5.54 6.90 9.41
CA LYS A 160 6.44 6.55 10.53
C LYS A 160 7.63 5.67 10.12
N TYR A 161 7.82 5.43 8.81
CA TYR A 161 8.94 4.59 8.34
C TYR A 161 10.27 5.34 8.42
N ASP A 162 11.23 4.82 9.19
CA ASP A 162 12.60 5.31 9.25
C ASP A 162 13.45 4.62 8.16
N ALA A 163 13.72 5.33 7.07
CA ALA A 163 14.51 4.81 5.95
C ALA A 163 15.98 4.52 6.33
N ARG A 164 16.54 5.16 7.36
CA ARG A 164 17.92 4.90 7.81
C ARG A 164 17.98 3.62 8.62
N LYS A 165 17.02 3.41 9.52
CA LYS A 165 16.95 2.24 10.40
C LYS A 165 16.19 1.06 9.79
N LYS A 166 15.53 1.27 8.64
CA LYS A 166 14.74 0.28 7.90
C LYS A 166 13.62 -0.36 8.73
N HIS A 167 13.00 0.39 9.63
CA HIS A 167 11.86 -0.06 10.42
C HIS A 167 10.77 1.01 10.52
N THR A 168 9.55 0.58 10.83
CA THR A 168 8.44 1.47 11.21
C THR A 168 8.22 1.32 12.71
N VAL A 169 8.15 2.44 13.43
CA VAL A 169 7.76 2.42 14.85
C VAL A 169 6.24 2.25 14.93
N VAL A 170 5.80 1.32 15.77
CA VAL A 170 4.39 0.98 15.97
C VAL A 170 4.01 1.27 17.41
N ASP A 171 2.97 2.08 17.58
CA ASP A 171 2.45 2.50 18.87
C ASP A 171 1.11 1.81 19.18
N ALA A 172 0.65 1.90 20.44
CA ALA A 172 -0.68 1.39 20.82
C ALA A 172 -1.82 2.06 20.03
N SER A 173 -1.64 3.32 19.60
CA SER A 173 -2.60 4.07 18.77
C SER A 173 -2.69 3.57 17.32
N ASP A 174 -1.76 2.71 16.90
CA ASP A 174 -1.73 2.12 15.57
C ASP A 174 -2.51 0.79 15.53
N ALA A 175 -3.17 0.40 16.62
CA ALA A 175 -4.10 -0.72 16.61
C ALA A 175 -5.18 -0.49 15.53
N HIS A 176 -5.44 -1.52 14.73
CA HIS A 176 -6.29 -1.44 13.54
C HIS A 176 -7.04 -2.75 13.29
N PHE A 177 -8.16 -2.64 12.59
CA PHE A 177 -9.02 -3.77 12.23
C PHE A 177 -9.30 -3.75 10.73
N TRP A 178 -9.21 -4.91 10.09
CA TRP A 178 -9.50 -5.07 8.67
C TRP A 178 -10.30 -6.36 8.40
N CYS A 179 -10.73 -6.51 7.15
CA CYS A 179 -11.43 -7.69 6.67
C CYS A 179 -10.47 -8.57 5.85
N GLU A 180 -10.59 -9.88 5.96
CA GLU A 180 -9.94 -10.81 5.04
C GLU A 180 -10.97 -11.71 4.36
N VAL A 181 -10.76 -12.00 3.07
CA VAL A 181 -11.62 -12.87 2.26
C VAL A 181 -10.82 -14.06 1.76
N PHE A 182 -11.37 -15.26 1.91
CA PHE A 182 -10.77 -16.49 1.44
C PHE A 182 -10.95 -16.64 -0.08
N VAL A 183 -9.85 -16.88 -0.80
CA VAL A 183 -9.86 -17.01 -2.27
C VAL A 183 -9.50 -18.43 -2.76
N GLY A 184 -9.44 -19.40 -1.85
CA GLY A 184 -9.05 -20.77 -2.17
C GLY A 184 -7.54 -20.98 -2.11
N GLY A 185 -7.11 -22.24 -2.26
CA GLY A 185 -5.69 -22.61 -2.21
C GLY A 185 -5.01 -22.28 -0.87
N GLY A 186 -5.77 -22.23 0.23
CA GLY A 186 -5.25 -21.86 1.56
C GLY A 186 -4.93 -20.36 1.71
N THR A 187 -5.38 -19.50 0.79
CA THR A 187 -5.01 -18.09 0.74
C THR A 187 -6.15 -17.17 1.20
N TRP A 188 -5.80 -16.20 2.05
CA TRP A 188 -6.65 -15.10 2.49
C TRP A 188 -6.14 -13.79 1.89
N LEU A 189 -7.05 -12.96 1.40
CA LEU A 189 -6.72 -11.63 0.88
C LEU A 189 -7.26 -10.55 1.80
N THR A 190 -6.39 -9.58 2.10
CA THR A 190 -6.73 -8.39 2.87
C THR A 190 -7.64 -7.46 2.06
N VAL A 191 -8.69 -6.99 2.72
CA VAL A 191 -9.66 -6.01 2.25
C VAL A 191 -9.75 -4.92 3.32
N GLU A 192 -9.48 -3.67 2.94
CA GLU A 192 -9.45 -2.53 3.87
C GLU A 192 -10.69 -1.64 3.67
N PRO A 193 -11.75 -1.84 4.47
CA PRO A 193 -12.99 -1.06 4.35
C PRO A 193 -12.90 0.34 4.97
N SER A 194 -11.89 0.63 5.79
CA SER A 194 -11.82 1.90 6.53
C SER A 194 -11.19 3.01 5.66
N PRO A 195 -11.86 4.15 5.46
CA PRO A 195 -11.27 5.29 4.76
C PRO A 195 -9.98 5.78 5.44
N GLY A 196 -9.01 6.21 4.64
CA GLY A 196 -7.71 6.69 5.14
C GLY A 196 -6.65 5.60 5.39
N TYR A 197 -7.02 4.32 5.26
CA TYR A 197 -6.10 3.20 5.34
C TYR A 197 -5.91 2.58 3.96
N GLU A 198 -4.70 2.13 3.69
CA GLU A 198 -4.32 1.48 2.44
C GLU A 198 -3.82 0.06 2.70
N VAL A 199 -4.19 -0.88 1.83
CA VAL A 199 -3.61 -2.22 1.84
C VAL A 199 -2.15 -2.08 1.42
N LEU A 200 -1.26 -2.29 2.39
CA LEU A 200 0.18 -2.21 2.17
C LEU A 200 0.59 -3.38 1.27
N GLY A 201 0.91 -3.08 0.02
CA GLY A 201 1.44 -4.07 -0.92
C GLY A 201 2.80 -4.61 -0.48
N PRO A 202 3.21 -5.76 -1.02
CA PRO A 202 4.59 -6.22 -0.84
C PRO A 202 5.55 -5.10 -1.30
N PRO A 203 6.74 -4.98 -0.68
CA PRO A 203 7.71 -3.96 -1.08
C PRO A 203 7.96 -4.09 -2.59
N SER A 204 7.72 -3.00 -3.32
CA SER A 204 7.86 -2.97 -4.78
C SER A 204 9.25 -3.46 -5.19
N GLY A 205 9.27 -4.43 -6.11
CA GLY A 205 10.51 -4.98 -6.64
C GLY A 205 11.32 -3.91 -7.37
N LEU A 206 12.62 -4.17 -7.61
CA LEU A 206 13.52 -3.21 -8.28
C LEU A 206 12.94 -2.71 -9.62
N LEU A 207 12.38 -3.61 -10.42
CA LEU A 207 11.79 -3.27 -11.72
C LEU A 207 10.57 -2.35 -11.58
N GLU A 208 9.74 -2.57 -10.55
CA GLU A 208 8.53 -1.78 -10.32
C GLU A 208 8.88 -0.39 -9.78
N ARG A 209 9.92 -0.29 -8.94
CA ARG A 209 10.49 1.01 -8.53
C ARG A 209 11.03 1.80 -9.71
N LEU A 210 11.74 1.15 -10.63
CA LEU A 210 12.22 1.79 -11.86
C LEU A 210 11.06 2.24 -12.76
N ALA A 211 9.98 1.46 -12.84
CA ALA A 211 8.78 1.80 -13.62
C ALA A 211 7.99 2.99 -13.05
N GLU A 212 8.14 3.30 -11.75
CA GLU A 212 7.53 4.48 -11.12
C GLU A 212 8.35 5.77 -11.34
N LEU A 213 9.64 5.69 -11.66
CA LEU A 213 10.50 6.87 -11.90
C LEU A 213 9.98 7.77 -13.03
N PRO A 214 9.57 7.27 -14.20
CA PRO A 214 8.99 8.11 -15.26
C PRO A 214 7.71 8.81 -14.82
N ARG A 215 6.86 8.14 -14.03
CA ARG A 215 5.60 8.70 -13.53
C ARG A 215 5.85 9.79 -12.48
N ALA A 216 6.82 9.56 -11.60
CA ALA A 216 7.27 10.54 -10.62
C ALA A 216 7.91 11.76 -11.31
N ALA A 217 8.80 11.52 -12.27
CA ALA A 217 9.42 12.56 -13.09
C ALA A 217 8.38 13.36 -13.86
N TRP A 218 7.37 12.71 -14.46
CA TRP A 218 6.26 13.39 -15.13
C TRP A 218 5.46 14.28 -14.18
N ARG A 219 5.08 13.79 -13.00
CA ARG A 219 4.39 14.59 -11.98
C ARG A 219 5.21 15.82 -11.57
N LEU A 220 6.51 15.65 -11.33
CA LEU A 220 7.42 16.75 -11.02
C LEU A 220 7.53 17.73 -12.19
N MET A 221 7.65 17.26 -13.43
CA MET A 221 7.69 18.11 -14.63
C MET A 221 6.41 18.94 -14.79
N VAL A 222 5.24 18.35 -14.55
CA VAL A 222 3.96 19.04 -14.61
C VAL A 222 3.84 20.08 -13.47
N GLN A 223 4.24 19.71 -12.25
CA GLN A 223 4.17 20.59 -11.08
C GLN A 223 5.13 21.77 -11.18
N TYR A 224 6.34 21.57 -11.72
CA TYR A 224 7.39 22.60 -11.84
C TYR A 224 7.52 23.16 -13.26
N ARG A 225 6.49 23.02 -14.12
CA ARG A 225 6.54 23.44 -15.53
C ARG A 225 6.97 24.90 -15.72
N ALA A 226 6.52 25.81 -14.86
CA ALA A 226 6.85 27.22 -14.95
C ALA A 226 8.32 27.50 -14.58
N SER A 227 8.81 26.84 -13.52
CA SER A 227 10.20 26.95 -13.07
C SER A 227 11.16 26.34 -14.10
N LEU A 228 10.80 25.20 -14.70
CA LEU A 228 11.59 24.55 -15.75
C LEU A 228 11.67 25.40 -17.02
N LEU A 229 10.57 26.03 -17.43
CA LEU A 229 10.56 26.97 -18.56
C LEU A 229 11.40 28.22 -18.28
N ALA A 230 11.33 28.77 -17.06
CA ALA A 230 12.14 29.92 -16.66
C ALA A 230 13.65 29.61 -16.71
N VAL A 231 14.06 28.44 -16.19
CA VAL A 231 15.47 27.99 -16.26
C VAL A 231 15.92 27.79 -17.72
N ALA A 232 15.06 27.21 -18.57
CA ALA A 232 15.38 27.02 -19.98
C ALA A 232 15.54 28.35 -20.74
N LEU A 233 14.69 29.33 -20.45
CA LEU A 233 14.80 30.68 -21.02
C LEU A 233 16.06 31.41 -20.53
N LEU A 234 16.43 31.28 -19.25
CA LEU A 234 17.66 31.84 -18.72
C LEU A 234 18.91 31.18 -19.33
N ALA A 235 18.91 29.85 -19.49
CA ALA A 235 20.02 29.11 -20.08
C ALA A 235 20.25 29.45 -21.56
N THR A 236 19.17 29.58 -22.34
CA THR A 236 19.24 30.00 -23.75
C THR A 236 19.72 31.44 -23.91
N SER A 237 19.30 32.34 -23.01
CA SER A 237 19.77 33.73 -22.99
C SER A 237 21.26 33.84 -22.61
N PHE A 238 21.78 32.93 -21.78
CA PHE A 238 23.21 32.86 -21.41
C PHE A 238 24.08 32.37 -22.57
N PHE A 239 23.59 31.41 -23.36
CA PHE A 239 24.28 30.90 -24.55
C PHE A 239 24.36 31.93 -25.68
N HIS A 240 23.36 32.82 -25.80
CA HIS A 240 23.39 33.89 -26.81
C HIS A 240 24.29 35.08 -26.46
N LEU A 241 24.75 35.20 -25.21
CA LEU A 241 25.62 36.30 -24.75
C LEU A 241 27.11 35.93 -24.71
N ALA A 242 27.48 34.69 -25.05
CA ALA A 242 28.89 34.30 -25.12
C ALA A 242 29.51 34.86 -26.43
N PRO A 243 30.46 35.81 -26.38
CA PRO A 243 31.12 36.31 -27.58
C PRO A 243 31.97 35.20 -28.22
N PRO A 244 32.05 35.10 -29.56
CA PRO A 244 32.93 34.15 -30.21
C PRO A 244 34.38 34.47 -29.83
N ALA A 245 35.13 33.45 -29.41
CA ALA A 245 36.56 33.55 -29.21
C ALA A 245 37.22 33.92 -30.55
N THR A 246 37.55 35.21 -30.72
CA THR A 246 38.30 35.69 -31.88
C THR A 246 39.74 35.23 -31.75
N GLY A 247 40.11 34.24 -32.55
CA GLY A 247 41.51 33.89 -32.79
C GLY A 247 42.21 35.04 -33.51
N CYS A 248 43.25 35.60 -32.88
CA CYS A 248 44.20 36.47 -33.55
C CYS A 248 45.25 35.61 -34.26
N SER A 249 45.17 35.56 -35.58
CA SER A 249 46.29 35.23 -36.47
C SER A 249 46.54 36.47 -37.33
N ALA A 250 47.77 36.99 -37.29
CA ALA A 250 48.29 37.93 -38.28
C ALA A 250 49.82 37.80 -38.35
N ASP A 251 50.28 37.35 -39.51
CA ASP A 251 51.67 37.29 -39.97
C ASP A 251 52.34 38.68 -39.99
N THR A 252 53.64 38.83 -39.69
CA THR A 252 54.82 38.88 -40.60
C THR A 252 55.95 39.67 -39.87
N PRO A 253 57.22 39.83 -40.32
CA PRO A 253 57.90 39.36 -41.55
C PRO A 253 59.28 38.69 -41.34
N VAL A 254 59.82 38.23 -42.46
CA VAL A 254 61.19 37.74 -42.71
C VAL A 254 62.24 38.84 -42.50
N GLU A 255 63.26 38.60 -41.67
CA GLU A 255 64.58 39.23 -41.82
C GLU A 255 65.71 38.28 -41.34
N THR A 256 66.72 38.19 -42.20
CA THR A 256 67.93 37.36 -42.21
C THR A 256 68.89 37.56 -41.04
N HIS A 257 69.57 36.50 -40.59
CA HIS A 257 71.04 36.39 -40.38
C HIS A 257 71.36 35.04 -39.70
N GLU A 258 71.97 34.10 -40.41
CA GLU A 258 73.39 33.71 -40.29
C GLU A 258 73.73 32.68 -39.19
N LYS A 259 74.44 31.61 -39.62
CA LYS A 259 75.40 30.78 -38.86
C LYS A 259 74.79 29.88 -37.76
N LYS A 260 75.07 28.58 -37.63
CA LYS A 260 76.27 27.78 -37.88
C LYS A 260 75.85 26.30 -37.79
N ILE A 261 76.22 25.49 -38.79
CA ILE A 261 77.17 24.36 -38.69
C ILE A 261 76.72 23.16 -37.84
N ALA A 262 76.44 22.07 -38.57
CA ALA A 262 76.81 20.66 -38.33
C ALA A 262 76.78 20.07 -36.91
N ALA A 263 76.10 18.92 -36.76
CA ALA A 263 76.79 17.64 -36.57
C ALA A 263 75.80 16.46 -36.40
N THR A 264 75.98 15.47 -37.27
CA THR A 264 75.93 14.00 -37.02
C THR A 264 74.67 13.35 -36.46
N GLU A 265 74.01 12.63 -37.37
CA GLU A 265 73.65 11.22 -37.31
C GLU A 265 74.16 10.37 -36.12
N SER A 266 73.33 9.35 -35.82
CA SER A 266 73.69 8.02 -35.31
C SER A 266 73.64 7.80 -33.79
N CYS A 267 72.57 7.14 -33.32
CA CYS A 267 72.62 5.78 -32.75
C CYS A 267 71.19 5.42 -32.27
N PHE A 268 70.49 4.48 -32.92
CA PHE A 268 70.46 3.05 -32.53
C PHE A 268 70.04 2.89 -31.05
N ALA A 269 68.75 2.69 -30.77
CA ALA A 269 68.10 1.38 -30.64
C ALA A 269 68.62 0.52 -29.47
N ARG A 270 67.67 0.17 -28.58
CA ARG A 270 67.59 -1.04 -27.72
C ARG A 270 68.75 -1.30 -26.75
N HIS A 271 68.41 -1.46 -25.47
CA HIS A 271 68.55 -2.66 -24.63
C HIS A 271 67.78 -2.33 -23.32
N SER A 272 66.76 -3.09 -22.91
CA SER A 272 66.85 -4.41 -22.27
C SER A 272 67.71 -4.36 -21.00
N ASP A 273 67.05 -4.26 -19.85
CA ASP A 273 67.20 -5.15 -18.69
C ASP A 273 65.90 -5.10 -17.86
#